data_AF-A0A9P5TGW3-F1
#
_entry.id   AF-A0A9P5TGW3-F1
#
_cell.length_a   1.000
_cell.length_b   1.000
_cell.length_c   1.000
_cell.angle_alpha   90.00
_cell.angle_beta   90.00
_cell.angle_gamma   90.00
#
_symmetry.space_group_name_H-M   'P 1'
#
loop_
_entity.id
_entity.type
_entity.pdbx_description
1 polymer ?
#
loop_
_entity_poly.entity_id
_entity_poly.type
_entity_poly.pdbx_seq_one_letter_code
_entity_poly.pdbx_strand_id
1 'polypeptide(L)'
;MADVLDDHIKYSGSLSERNPMVHVSPTLEEYRAFLWWSYASDEELKVYPHEQHGVDRLYLLLSIASKYYFDALETWAHLNLHSTVSKTDYIERCSDDSRTLLTQKCIEHHLFDTLSIVVHDIAQNEAHMDSISSAELVELVETCIKYRFLDTLSIVVEKWCRRLEAKADTPSVPAILIADKYLDVEEHERDAGVCKRMLTLRTVAYYIHLQLMAERTQPSGLSSHSDHDLAARCAPLHLPPEPKLNSKQIMRLLRGYWSFTSVWERLRLKPTPLPRASSCSAEHHEKICVKAWEHEWLSACGWQRILGINGADLLGLIECLRDQLNGDEELKEKLNDGCRMLGLDGLVELKARTKEGLVDHFSDAA
;
A
#
# COMPACT_ATOMS: atom_id res chain seq x y z
N MET A 1 4.23 36.04 27.57
CA MET A 1 4.85 37.37 27.33
C MET A 1 5.32 38.05 28.62
N ALA A 2 4.50 38.08 29.69
CA ALA A 2 4.86 38.72 30.96
C ALA A 2 6.19 38.18 31.50
N ASP A 3 6.39 36.86 31.53
CA ASP A 3 7.63 36.27 32.04
C ASP A 3 8.87 36.61 31.19
N VAL A 4 8.74 36.63 29.87
CA VAL A 4 9.85 37.00 28.95
C VAL A 4 10.17 38.48 29.06
N LEU A 5 9.15 39.31 29.25
CA LEU A 5 9.30 40.75 29.47
C LEU A 5 9.93 41.01 30.84
N ASP A 6 9.51 40.30 31.87
CA ASP A 6 10.04 40.41 33.24
C ASP A 6 11.48 39.91 33.31
N ASP A 7 11.81 38.81 32.63
CA ASP A 7 13.20 38.34 32.48
C ASP A 7 14.05 39.36 31.71
N HIS A 8 13.54 39.92 30.61
CA HIS A 8 14.27 40.96 29.89
C HIS A 8 14.49 42.19 30.77
N ILE A 9 13.47 42.66 31.49
CA ILE A 9 13.58 43.80 32.41
C ILE A 9 14.57 43.48 33.54
N LYS A 10 14.55 42.26 34.06
CA LYS A 10 15.44 41.80 35.14
C LYS A 10 16.90 41.71 34.71
N TYR A 11 17.19 41.21 33.51
CA TYR A 11 18.56 40.96 33.04
C TYR A 11 19.15 42.09 32.20
N SER A 12 18.30 42.86 31.49
CA SER A 12 18.72 43.90 30.54
C SER A 12 18.31 45.32 30.97
N GLY A 13 17.50 45.47 32.03
CA GLY A 13 16.99 46.75 32.49
C GLY A 13 15.73 47.21 31.76
N SER A 14 15.22 48.40 32.10
CA SER A 14 13.99 48.94 31.50
C SER A 14 14.12 49.11 29.98
N LEU A 15 13.01 48.82 29.28
CA LEU A 15 12.91 49.04 27.84
C LEU A 15 13.06 50.52 27.53
N SER A 16 13.99 50.86 26.64
CA SER A 16 14.19 52.22 26.12
C SER A 16 14.63 52.16 24.66
N GLU A 17 14.62 53.28 23.95
CA GLU A 17 15.16 53.34 22.58
C GLU A 17 16.63 52.88 22.50
N ARG A 18 17.39 53.06 23.59
CA ARG A 18 18.79 52.64 23.69
C ARG A 18 18.95 51.18 24.15
N ASN A 19 17.86 50.54 24.54
CA ASN A 19 17.81 49.16 25.02
C ASN A 19 16.50 48.50 24.55
N PRO A 20 16.34 48.28 23.23
CA PRO A 20 15.14 47.64 22.72
C PRO A 20 15.09 46.18 23.13
N MET A 21 13.89 45.62 23.21
CA MET A 21 13.71 44.19 23.42
C MET A 21 14.25 43.44 22.19
N VAL A 22 15.41 42.79 22.35
CA VAL A 22 15.99 41.96 21.28
C VAL A 22 15.39 40.56 21.38
N HIS A 23 14.46 40.27 20.48
CA HIS A 23 13.94 38.91 20.31
C HIS A 23 14.98 38.08 19.56
N VAL A 24 15.70 37.20 20.27
CA VAL A 24 16.76 36.36 19.68
C VAL A 24 16.20 35.13 18.95
N SER A 25 14.91 34.81 19.11
CA SER A 25 14.33 33.51 18.72
C SER A 25 13.51 33.47 17.41
N PRO A 26 12.76 34.52 16.99
CA PRO A 26 11.92 34.41 15.82
C PRO A 26 12.73 34.74 14.55
N THR A 27 12.44 34.02 13.47
CA THR A 27 12.88 34.43 12.15
C THR A 27 12.18 35.73 11.72
N LEU A 28 12.73 36.41 10.72
CA LEU A 28 12.11 37.61 10.16
C LEU A 28 10.68 37.34 9.67
N GLU A 29 10.44 36.16 9.08
CA GLU A 29 9.12 35.78 8.57
C GLU A 29 8.12 35.46 9.70
N GLU A 30 8.57 34.79 10.77
CA GLU A 30 7.75 34.57 11.97
C GLU A 30 7.32 35.90 12.59
N TYR A 31 8.25 36.86 12.68
CA TYR A 31 7.94 38.17 13.23
C TYR A 31 7.00 38.97 12.31
N ARG A 32 7.20 38.93 10.99
CA ARG A 32 6.27 39.55 10.02
C ARG A 32 4.87 38.97 10.12
N ALA A 33 4.75 37.64 10.21
CA ALA A 33 3.47 36.98 10.40
C ALA A 33 2.78 37.44 11.70
N PHE A 34 3.53 37.51 12.80
CA PHE A 34 3.03 37.98 14.09
C PHE A 34 2.56 39.43 14.07
N LEU A 35 3.32 40.33 13.46
CA LEU A 35 2.91 41.73 13.29
C LEU A 35 1.65 41.81 12.44
N TRP A 36 1.58 41.06 11.34
CA TRP A 36 0.36 40.99 10.55
C TRP A 36 -0.84 40.58 11.40
N TRP A 37 -0.75 39.50 12.18
CA TRP A 37 -1.86 39.06 13.03
C TRP A 37 -2.24 40.13 14.08
N SER A 38 -1.25 40.83 14.64
CA SER A 38 -1.45 41.86 15.67
C SER A 38 -2.10 43.14 15.13
N TYR A 39 -1.89 43.46 13.85
CA TYR A 39 -2.39 44.69 13.21
C TYR A 39 -3.53 44.45 12.22
N ALA A 40 -3.80 43.20 11.84
CA ALA A 40 -4.91 42.85 10.96
C ALA A 40 -6.25 43.14 11.65
N SER A 41 -7.20 43.63 10.86
CA SER A 41 -8.59 43.80 11.31
C SER A 41 -9.29 42.45 11.47
N ASP A 42 -10.35 42.42 12.28
CA ASP A 42 -11.19 41.23 12.45
C ASP A 42 -11.77 40.71 11.12
N GLU A 43 -12.01 41.61 10.16
CA GLU A 43 -12.49 41.24 8.82
C GLU A 43 -11.39 40.52 8.01
N GLU A 44 -10.17 41.04 8.03
CA GLU A 44 -9.01 40.41 7.38
C GLU A 44 -8.72 39.03 7.98
N LEU A 45 -8.76 38.91 9.31
CA LEU A 45 -8.53 37.64 10.02
C LEU A 45 -9.63 36.59 9.75
N LYS A 46 -10.84 37.01 9.35
CA LYS A 46 -11.94 36.10 8.96
C LYS A 46 -11.86 35.64 7.51
N VAL A 47 -11.42 36.52 6.61
CA VAL A 47 -11.32 36.23 5.17
C VAL A 47 -10.08 35.38 4.87
N TYR A 48 -9.02 35.58 5.64
CA TYR A 48 -7.74 34.90 5.48
C TYR A 48 -7.70 33.66 6.38
N PRO A 49 -7.78 32.41 5.85
CA PRO A 49 -6.58 31.74 5.32
C PRO A 49 -6.81 30.93 4.02
N HIS A 50 -7.76 31.30 3.16
CA HIS A 50 -8.18 30.44 2.02
C HIS A 50 -7.19 30.36 0.84
N GLU A 51 -6.07 31.08 0.90
CA GLU A 51 -4.99 31.02 -0.09
C GLU A 51 -3.82 30.17 0.45
N GLN A 52 -3.00 29.59 -0.44
CA GLN A 52 -1.81 28.79 -0.07
C GLN A 52 -0.89 29.55 0.90
N HIS A 53 -0.65 30.84 0.64
CA HIS A 53 0.14 31.72 1.51
C HIS A 53 -0.48 31.92 2.90
N GLY A 54 -1.78 31.64 3.04
CA GLY A 54 -2.50 31.62 4.31
C GLY A 54 -1.99 30.56 5.25
N VAL A 55 -1.83 29.34 4.76
CA VAL A 55 -1.37 28.21 5.57
C VAL A 55 0.08 28.35 5.99
N ASP A 56 0.97 28.78 5.11
CA ASP A 56 2.36 29.07 5.47
C ASP A 56 2.44 30.10 6.60
N ARG A 57 1.62 31.17 6.52
CA ARG A 57 1.54 32.19 7.56
C ARG A 57 0.99 31.64 8.88
N LEU A 58 -0.01 30.75 8.84
CA LEU A 58 -0.53 30.10 10.04
C LEU A 58 0.57 29.27 10.74
N TYR A 59 1.43 28.57 10.01
CA TYR A 59 2.56 27.87 10.63
C TYR A 59 3.59 28.80 11.25
N LEU A 60 3.91 29.92 10.59
CA LEU A 60 4.78 30.95 11.16
C LEU A 60 4.20 31.50 12.47
N LEU A 61 2.87 31.70 12.52
CA LEU A 61 2.15 32.10 13.72
C LEU A 61 2.17 31.03 14.82
N LEU A 62 2.05 29.75 14.48
CA LEU A 62 2.16 28.66 15.46
C LEU A 62 3.57 28.54 16.03
N SER A 63 4.58 28.65 15.17
CA SER A 63 5.97 28.62 15.60
C SER A 63 6.27 29.76 16.58
N ILE A 64 5.89 30.99 16.27
CA ILE A 64 6.12 32.12 17.19
C ILE A 64 5.26 32.03 18.45
N ALA A 65 4.01 31.56 18.35
CA ALA A 65 3.14 31.40 19.50
C ALA A 65 3.67 30.36 20.48
N SER A 66 4.16 29.23 19.98
CA SER A 66 4.78 28.17 20.79
C SER A 66 6.09 28.65 21.44
N LYS A 67 6.98 29.34 20.69
CA LYS A 67 8.25 29.89 21.20
C LYS A 67 8.07 30.88 22.35
N TYR A 68 6.97 31.62 22.35
CA TYR A 68 6.71 32.72 23.30
C TYR A 68 5.53 32.49 24.23
N TYR A 69 4.93 31.29 24.19
CA TYR A 69 3.77 30.88 24.99
C TYR A 69 2.59 31.86 24.84
N PHE A 70 2.16 32.07 23.60
CA PHE A 70 0.99 32.90 23.26
C PHE A 70 -0.26 32.03 23.05
N ASP A 71 -0.82 31.50 24.15
CA ASP A 71 -1.92 30.53 24.10
C ASP A 71 -3.11 30.95 23.22
N ALA A 72 -3.50 32.23 23.25
CA ALA A 72 -4.60 32.76 22.44
C ALA A 72 -4.29 32.75 20.94
N LEU A 73 -3.06 33.12 20.56
CA LEU A 73 -2.60 33.08 19.17
C LEU A 73 -2.44 31.64 18.69
N GLU A 74 -1.85 30.77 19.52
CA GLU A 74 -1.69 29.35 19.22
C GLU A 74 -3.05 28.68 18.98
N THR A 75 -4.01 28.89 19.88
CA THR A 75 -5.38 28.39 19.74
C THR A 75 -6.04 28.94 18.48
N TRP A 76 -5.93 30.24 18.23
CA TRP A 76 -6.50 30.87 17.03
C TRP A 76 -5.90 30.30 15.74
N ALA A 77 -4.57 30.15 15.68
CA ALA A 77 -3.89 29.64 14.51
C ALA A 77 -4.15 28.14 14.30
N HIS A 78 -4.26 27.32 15.37
CA HIS A 78 -4.69 25.92 15.27
C HIS A 78 -6.08 25.79 14.67
N LEU A 79 -7.05 26.56 15.18
CA LEU A 79 -8.44 26.49 14.71
C LEU A 79 -8.55 26.91 13.23
N ASN A 80 -7.84 27.96 12.83
CA ASN A 80 -7.86 28.43 11.44
C ASN A 80 -7.13 27.48 10.50
N LEU A 81 -6.02 26.86 10.93
CA LEU A 81 -5.31 25.87 10.15
C LEU A 81 -6.16 24.62 9.97
N HIS A 82 -6.73 24.09 11.05
CA HIS A 82 -7.66 22.96 11.00
C HIS A 82 -8.84 23.28 10.08
N SER A 83 -9.49 24.44 10.24
CA SER A 83 -10.62 24.85 9.40
C SER A 83 -10.24 24.97 7.92
N THR A 84 -9.04 25.45 7.61
CA THR A 84 -8.57 25.60 6.22
C THR A 84 -8.27 24.25 5.59
N VAL A 85 -7.54 23.38 6.30
CA VAL A 85 -7.20 22.04 5.85
C VAL A 85 -8.42 21.13 5.76
N SER A 86 -9.43 21.33 6.62
CA SER A 86 -10.70 20.58 6.54
C SER A 86 -11.53 20.88 5.29
N LYS A 87 -11.22 21.94 4.54
CA LYS A 87 -11.91 22.26 3.29
C LYS A 87 -11.29 21.43 2.16
N THR A 88 -12.08 20.55 1.55
CA THR A 88 -11.68 19.66 0.44
C THR A 88 -10.95 20.42 -0.68
N ASP A 89 -11.46 21.58 -1.07
CA ASP A 89 -10.91 22.40 -2.14
C ASP A 89 -9.46 22.85 -1.89
N TYR A 90 -9.04 23.00 -0.62
CA TYR A 90 -7.69 23.44 -0.30
C TYR A 90 -6.67 22.33 -0.61
N ILE A 91 -6.89 21.13 -0.07
CA ILE A 91 -5.91 20.04 -0.23
C ILE A 91 -5.86 19.57 -1.69
N GLU A 92 -6.99 19.61 -2.42
CA GLU A 92 -7.02 19.32 -3.85
C GLU A 92 -6.15 20.28 -4.67
N ARG A 93 -6.05 21.55 -4.27
CA ARG A 93 -5.25 22.59 -4.94
C ARG A 93 -3.79 22.61 -4.51
N CYS A 94 -3.47 22.01 -3.36
CA CYS A 94 -2.09 21.90 -2.89
C CYS A 94 -1.24 21.07 -3.87
N SER A 95 -0.04 21.55 -4.15
CA SER A 95 0.98 20.73 -4.80
C SER A 95 1.41 19.59 -3.87
N ASP A 96 2.01 18.54 -4.42
CA ASP A 96 2.52 17.42 -3.63
C ASP A 96 3.58 17.87 -2.61
N ASP A 97 4.49 18.77 -3.02
CA ASP A 97 5.47 19.40 -2.12
C ASP A 97 4.79 20.13 -0.95
N SER A 98 3.69 20.83 -1.23
CA SER A 98 2.90 21.52 -0.20
C SER A 98 2.26 20.54 0.79
N ARG A 99 1.78 19.37 0.33
CA ARG A 99 1.18 18.34 1.20
C ARG A 99 2.24 17.66 2.10
N THR A 100 3.42 17.38 1.55
CA THR A 100 4.54 16.83 2.31
C THR A 100 5.01 17.83 3.38
N LEU A 101 5.16 19.11 3.02
CA LEU A 101 5.50 20.16 3.97
C LEU A 101 4.43 20.33 5.07
N LEU A 102 3.14 20.31 4.69
CA LEU A 102 2.00 20.37 5.61
C LEU A 102 2.05 19.21 6.63
N THR A 103 2.31 18.00 6.15
CA THR A 103 2.47 16.79 6.99
C THR A 103 3.64 16.95 7.97
N GLN A 104 4.81 17.36 7.48
CA GLN A 104 5.99 17.61 8.32
C GLN A 104 5.70 18.66 9.39
N LYS A 105 5.09 19.79 9.02
CA LYS A 105 4.77 20.88 9.96
C LYS A 105 3.73 20.45 11.00
N CYS A 106 2.72 19.67 10.62
CA CYS A 106 1.78 19.10 11.58
C CYS A 106 2.47 18.15 12.57
N ILE A 107 3.47 17.39 12.14
CA ILE A 107 4.29 16.55 13.03
C ILE A 107 5.14 17.42 13.99
N GLU A 108 5.83 18.44 13.47
CA GLU A 108 6.68 19.35 14.25
C GLU A 108 5.90 20.08 15.36
N HIS A 109 4.65 20.48 15.07
CA HIS A 109 3.80 21.23 15.99
C HIS A 109 2.77 20.37 16.73
N HIS A 110 2.88 19.03 16.67
CA HIS A 110 1.96 18.10 17.36
C HIS A 110 0.46 18.31 17.02
N LEU A 111 0.16 18.67 15.77
CA LEU A 111 -1.20 18.97 15.28
C LEU A 111 -1.95 17.70 14.85
N PHE A 112 -2.23 16.79 15.78
CA PHE A 112 -2.74 15.45 15.43
C PHE A 112 -4.05 15.46 14.63
N ASP A 113 -5.01 16.32 14.97
CA ASP A 113 -6.29 16.39 14.26
C ASP A 113 -6.11 16.87 12.81
N THR A 114 -5.27 17.89 12.61
CA THR A 114 -4.96 18.40 11.27
C THR A 114 -4.16 17.36 10.49
N LEU A 115 -3.18 16.72 11.13
CA LEU A 115 -2.37 15.66 10.52
C LEU A 115 -3.24 14.51 10.00
N SER A 116 -4.24 14.09 10.79
CA SER A 116 -5.18 13.03 10.41
C SER A 116 -5.91 13.38 9.11
N ILE A 117 -6.40 14.62 8.98
CA ILE A 117 -7.10 15.09 7.78
C ILE A 117 -6.16 15.08 6.56
N VAL A 118 -4.95 15.61 6.71
CA VAL A 118 -3.97 15.67 5.61
C VAL A 118 -3.59 14.28 5.13
N VAL A 119 -3.24 13.39 6.06
CA VAL A 119 -2.84 12.01 5.77
C VAL A 119 -4.01 11.24 5.15
N HIS A 120 -5.24 11.49 5.61
CA HIS A 120 -6.43 10.90 5.01
C HIS A 120 -6.66 11.38 3.57
N ASP A 121 -6.55 12.67 3.30
CA ASP A 121 -6.72 13.22 1.96
C ASP A 121 -5.67 12.70 0.98
N ILE A 122 -4.39 12.69 1.39
CA ILE A 122 -3.29 12.09 0.62
C ILE A 122 -3.63 10.63 0.26
N ALA A 123 -4.11 9.86 1.24
CA ALA A 123 -4.49 8.46 1.02
C ALA A 123 -5.71 8.33 0.09
N GLN A 124 -6.66 9.26 0.10
CA GLN A 124 -7.85 9.23 -0.75
C GLN A 124 -7.56 9.63 -2.20
N ASN A 125 -6.54 10.45 -2.45
CA ASN A 125 -6.18 10.89 -3.79
C ASN A 125 -5.56 9.74 -4.62
N GLU A 126 -6.34 9.14 -5.54
CA GLU A 126 -5.88 8.02 -6.41
C GLU A 126 -4.70 8.42 -7.30
N ALA A 127 -4.73 9.60 -7.94
CA ALA A 127 -3.67 10.04 -8.85
C ALA A 127 -2.32 10.22 -8.11
N HIS A 128 -2.37 10.76 -6.90
CA HIS A 128 -1.20 10.87 -6.04
C HIS A 128 -0.71 9.49 -5.58
N MET A 129 -1.60 8.62 -5.08
CA MET A 129 -1.21 7.27 -4.62
C MET A 129 -0.64 6.37 -5.74
N ASP A 130 -1.03 6.61 -6.99
CA ASP A 130 -0.44 5.93 -8.14
C ASP A 130 0.96 6.43 -8.51
N SER A 131 1.31 7.68 -8.18
CA SER A 131 2.56 8.34 -8.59
C SER A 131 3.58 8.51 -7.46
N ILE A 132 3.14 8.50 -6.20
CA ILE A 132 3.96 8.62 -4.98
C ILE A 132 5.13 7.62 -5.01
N SER A 133 6.30 7.97 -4.49
CA SER A 133 7.42 7.04 -4.41
C SER A 133 7.17 5.96 -3.35
N SER A 134 7.87 4.82 -3.45
CA SER A 134 7.79 3.80 -2.39
C SER A 134 8.40 4.27 -1.06
N ALA A 135 9.29 5.28 -1.08
CA ALA A 135 9.83 5.87 0.15
C ALA A 135 8.77 6.69 0.89
N GLU A 136 8.04 7.54 0.16
CA GLU A 136 6.93 8.32 0.73
C GLU A 136 5.78 7.41 1.21
N LEU A 137 5.49 6.30 0.52
CA LEU A 137 4.54 5.29 1.02
C LEU A 137 4.98 4.66 2.35
N VAL A 138 6.28 4.40 2.52
CA VAL A 138 6.83 3.93 3.80
C VAL A 138 6.58 4.99 4.88
N GLU A 139 6.94 6.25 4.62
CA GLU A 139 6.73 7.35 5.58
C GLU A 139 5.25 7.55 5.93
N LEU A 140 4.35 7.42 4.94
CA LEU A 140 2.91 7.52 5.14
C LEU A 140 2.37 6.39 6.03
N VAL A 141 2.82 5.15 5.80
CA VAL A 141 2.48 4.00 6.66
C VAL A 141 3.03 4.19 8.08
N GLU A 142 4.29 4.61 8.22
CA GLU A 142 4.90 4.88 9.52
C GLU A 142 4.17 5.98 10.28
N THR A 143 3.77 7.04 9.59
CA THR A 143 2.96 8.14 10.14
C THR A 143 1.61 7.64 10.63
N CYS A 144 0.90 6.85 9.80
CA CYS A 144 -0.39 6.28 10.19
C CYS A 144 -0.27 5.37 11.43
N ILE A 145 0.78 4.56 11.53
CA ILE A 145 0.99 3.66 12.68
C ILE A 145 1.39 4.46 13.92
N LYS A 146 2.34 5.39 13.80
CA LYS A 146 2.85 6.22 14.90
C LYS A 146 1.75 7.02 15.57
N TYR A 147 0.83 7.57 14.79
CA TYR A 147 -0.29 8.40 15.28
C TYR A 147 -1.63 7.67 15.34
N ARG A 148 -1.65 6.35 15.11
CA ARG A 148 -2.82 5.46 15.20
C ARG A 148 -3.99 5.84 14.27
N PHE A 149 -3.70 6.32 13.07
CA PHE A 149 -4.70 6.57 12.03
C PHE A 149 -5.08 5.28 11.30
N LEU A 150 -5.74 4.35 12.01
CA LEU A 150 -5.98 2.99 11.52
C LEU A 150 -6.87 2.91 10.28
N ASP A 151 -7.85 3.81 10.14
CA ASP A 151 -8.73 3.83 8.96
C ASP A 151 -7.97 4.29 7.72
N THR A 152 -7.17 5.35 7.86
CA THR A 152 -6.27 5.82 6.81
C THR A 152 -5.22 4.77 6.47
N LEU A 153 -4.66 4.06 7.47
CA LEU A 153 -3.74 2.95 7.24
C LEU A 153 -4.37 1.85 6.37
N SER A 154 -5.66 1.54 6.56
CA SER A 154 -6.38 0.58 5.70
C SER A 154 -6.34 1.03 4.23
N ILE A 155 -6.66 2.30 3.99
CA ILE A 155 -6.74 2.88 2.64
C ILE A 155 -5.35 2.87 1.98
N VAL A 156 -4.33 3.31 2.71
CA VAL A 156 -2.93 3.33 2.22
C VAL A 156 -2.47 1.92 1.86
N VAL A 157 -2.70 0.94 2.74
CA VAL A 157 -2.32 -0.46 2.49
C VAL A 157 -3.08 -1.03 1.30
N GLU A 158 -4.39 -0.82 1.22
CA GLU A 158 -5.21 -1.31 0.10
C GLU A 158 -4.70 -0.75 -1.23
N LYS A 159 -4.47 0.56 -1.30
CA LYS A 159 -3.96 1.22 -2.51
C LYS A 159 -2.55 0.76 -2.87
N TRP A 160 -1.67 0.59 -1.88
CA TRP A 160 -0.32 0.08 -2.13
C TRP A 160 -0.38 -1.36 -2.67
N CYS A 161 -1.22 -2.24 -2.10
CA CYS A 161 -1.47 -3.57 -2.65
C CYS A 161 -2.00 -3.51 -4.09
N ARG A 162 -3.01 -2.68 -4.37
CA ARG A 162 -3.55 -2.48 -5.73
C ARG A 162 -2.45 -2.05 -6.70
N ARG A 163 -1.58 -1.14 -6.30
CA ARG A 163 -0.47 -0.66 -7.13
C ARG A 163 0.57 -1.75 -7.40
N LEU A 164 0.93 -2.54 -6.38
CA LEU A 164 1.84 -3.68 -6.53
C LEU A 164 1.28 -4.72 -7.50
N GLU A 165 -0.04 -4.96 -7.47
CA GLU A 165 -0.71 -5.90 -8.38
C GLU A 165 -0.84 -5.34 -9.81
N ALA A 166 -1.03 -4.02 -9.98
CA ALA A 166 -1.28 -3.41 -11.28
C ALA A 166 -0.01 -3.06 -12.08
N LYS A 167 1.08 -2.71 -11.39
CA LYS A 167 2.29 -2.16 -12.00
C LYS A 167 3.48 -3.10 -11.80
N ALA A 168 3.87 -3.80 -12.87
CA ALA A 168 5.01 -4.72 -12.87
C ALA A 168 6.35 -4.05 -12.49
N ASP A 169 6.47 -2.73 -12.62
CA ASP A 169 7.67 -1.97 -12.28
C ASP A 169 7.69 -1.44 -10.82
N THR A 170 6.60 -1.56 -10.07
CA THR A 170 6.57 -1.06 -8.69
C THR A 170 7.41 -1.97 -7.78
N PRO A 171 8.41 -1.43 -7.07
CA PRO A 171 9.28 -2.25 -6.25
C PRO A 171 8.51 -2.77 -5.01
N SER A 172 8.48 -4.10 -4.86
CA SER A 172 7.83 -4.78 -3.73
C SER A 172 8.67 -4.79 -2.44
N VAL A 173 10.00 -4.65 -2.56
CA VAL A 173 10.92 -4.73 -1.41
C VAL A 173 10.60 -3.71 -0.30
N PRO A 174 10.34 -2.42 -0.56
CA PRO A 174 9.96 -1.47 0.50
C PRO A 174 8.71 -1.91 1.28
N ALA A 175 7.71 -2.49 0.60
CA ALA A 175 6.50 -3.01 1.23
C ALA A 175 6.79 -4.24 2.10
N ILE A 176 7.69 -5.14 1.67
CA ILE A 176 8.17 -6.27 2.49
C ILE A 176 8.87 -5.75 3.76
N LEU A 177 9.81 -4.81 3.59
CA LEU A 177 10.62 -4.28 4.70
C LEU A 177 9.74 -3.61 5.75
N ILE A 178 8.80 -2.74 5.34
CA ILE A 178 7.96 -2.02 6.30
C ILE A 178 6.96 -2.95 6.98
N ALA A 179 6.37 -3.90 6.26
CA ALA A 179 5.42 -4.82 6.86
C ALA A 179 6.10 -5.78 7.86
N ASP A 180 7.30 -6.29 7.53
CA ASP A 180 8.08 -7.12 8.46
C ASP A 180 8.58 -6.32 9.67
N LYS A 181 8.98 -5.05 9.49
CA LYS A 181 9.38 -4.17 10.60
C LYS A 181 8.31 -4.10 11.70
N TYR A 182 7.03 -4.05 11.33
CA TYR A 182 5.92 -3.97 12.29
C TYR A 182 5.36 -5.33 12.73
N LEU A 183 5.56 -6.40 11.96
CA LEU A 183 5.10 -7.75 12.30
C LEU A 183 6.12 -8.56 13.11
N ASP A 184 7.40 -8.21 13.07
CA ASP A 184 8.45 -8.89 13.84
C ASP A 184 8.66 -8.27 15.25
N VAL A 185 7.97 -7.18 15.60
CA VAL A 185 7.92 -6.66 16.98
C VAL A 185 7.17 -7.64 17.88
N GLU A 186 7.59 -7.80 19.14
CA GLU A 186 6.98 -8.75 20.09
C GLU A 186 5.45 -8.58 20.22
N GLU A 187 4.74 -9.70 20.40
CA GLU A 187 3.27 -9.81 20.41
C GLU A 187 2.55 -8.87 21.40
N HIS A 188 3.20 -8.50 22.51
CA HIS A 188 2.56 -7.81 23.63
C HIS A 188 2.24 -6.32 23.38
N GLU A 189 2.82 -5.70 22.34
CA GLU A 189 2.59 -4.27 22.03
C GLU A 189 1.75 -4.05 20.77
N ARG A 190 1.27 -5.14 20.15
CA ARG A 190 0.69 -5.04 18.81
C ARG A 190 -0.81 -4.76 18.84
N ASP A 191 -1.18 -3.62 18.27
CA ASP A 191 -2.56 -3.33 17.89
C ASP A 191 -3.01 -4.34 16.81
N ALA A 192 -4.03 -5.14 17.12
CA ALA A 192 -4.56 -6.17 16.22
C ALA A 192 -4.98 -5.60 14.85
N GLY A 193 -5.42 -4.34 14.82
CA GLY A 193 -5.73 -3.61 13.60
C GLY A 193 -4.49 -3.37 12.73
N VAL A 194 -3.38 -2.94 13.33
CA VAL A 194 -2.12 -2.74 12.60
C VAL A 194 -1.61 -4.08 12.05
N CYS A 195 -1.62 -5.12 12.88
CA CYS A 195 -1.21 -6.47 12.48
C CYS A 195 -1.94 -6.96 11.24
N LYS A 196 -3.28 -6.89 11.23
CA LYS A 196 -4.09 -7.37 10.10
C LYS A 196 -3.71 -6.67 8.79
N ARG A 197 -3.54 -5.35 8.82
CA ARG A 197 -3.21 -4.54 7.63
C ARG A 197 -1.80 -4.80 7.14
N MET A 198 -0.82 -4.82 8.04
CA MET A 198 0.56 -5.14 7.69
C MET A 198 0.69 -6.58 7.17
N LEU A 199 -0.09 -7.52 7.70
CA LEU A 199 -0.11 -8.90 7.24
C LEU A 199 -0.61 -9.01 5.80
N THR A 200 -1.66 -8.26 5.44
CA THR A 200 -2.11 -8.14 4.04
C THR A 200 -1.03 -7.56 3.14
N LEU A 201 -0.44 -6.41 3.52
CA LEU A 201 0.62 -5.76 2.72
C LEU A 201 1.82 -6.68 2.51
N ARG A 202 2.29 -7.32 3.59
CA ARG A 202 3.38 -8.29 3.57
C ARG A 202 3.10 -9.37 2.53
N THR A 203 1.95 -10.01 2.66
CA THR A 203 1.57 -11.17 1.84
C THR A 203 1.53 -10.83 0.35
N VAL A 204 0.89 -9.72 -0.02
CA VAL A 204 0.85 -9.25 -1.41
C VAL A 204 2.26 -8.92 -1.90
N ALA A 205 3.05 -8.19 -1.12
CA ALA A 205 4.40 -7.80 -1.51
C ALA A 205 5.32 -9.00 -1.75
N TYR A 206 5.29 -10.01 -0.88
CA TYR A 206 6.04 -11.25 -1.08
C TYR A 206 5.58 -12.03 -2.33
N TYR A 207 4.27 -12.10 -2.58
CA TYR A 207 3.72 -12.74 -3.78
C TYR A 207 4.21 -12.05 -5.07
N ILE A 208 4.06 -10.73 -5.16
CA ILE A 208 4.53 -9.94 -6.30
C ILE A 208 6.05 -10.05 -6.45
N HIS A 209 6.82 -10.06 -5.36
CA HIS A 209 8.26 -10.25 -5.43
C HIS A 209 8.64 -11.60 -6.04
N LEU A 210 7.95 -12.69 -5.68
CA LEU A 210 8.17 -14.00 -6.29
C LEU A 210 7.88 -13.99 -7.80
N GLN A 211 6.82 -13.32 -8.24
CA GLN A 211 6.50 -13.18 -9.67
C GLN A 211 7.61 -12.43 -10.41
N LEU A 212 8.09 -11.30 -9.87
CA LEU A 212 9.19 -10.53 -10.48
C LEU A 212 10.49 -11.33 -10.56
N MET A 213 10.79 -12.15 -9.55
CA MET A 213 11.95 -13.04 -9.57
C MET A 213 11.81 -14.11 -10.65
N ALA A 214 10.61 -14.67 -10.81
CA ALA A 214 10.32 -15.62 -11.87
C ALA A 214 10.51 -15.01 -13.26
N GLU A 215 9.96 -13.82 -13.51
CA GLU A 215 10.07 -13.12 -14.80
C GLU A 215 11.53 -12.85 -15.19
N ARG A 216 12.38 -12.44 -14.24
CA ARG A 216 13.81 -12.19 -14.50
C ARG A 216 14.61 -13.44 -14.82
N THR A 217 14.16 -14.61 -14.35
CA THR A 217 14.82 -15.89 -14.69
C THR A 217 14.41 -16.42 -16.07
N GLN A 218 13.35 -15.86 -16.68
CA GLN A 218 13.00 -16.22 -18.04
C GLN A 218 13.96 -15.51 -19.03
N PRO A 219 14.69 -16.26 -19.89
CA PRO A 219 15.62 -15.67 -20.84
C PRO A 219 14.86 -14.80 -21.84
N SER A 220 14.97 -13.48 -21.69
CA SER A 220 14.15 -12.47 -22.38
C SER A 220 14.45 -12.30 -23.89
N GLY A 221 15.04 -13.30 -24.56
CA GLY A 221 15.66 -13.09 -25.88
C GLY A 221 15.70 -14.27 -26.86
N LEU A 222 15.08 -15.42 -26.56
CA LEU A 222 15.05 -16.53 -27.53
C LEU A 222 13.81 -16.46 -28.42
N SER A 223 13.78 -15.46 -29.29
CA SER A 223 12.88 -15.38 -30.45
C SER A 223 13.42 -16.11 -31.69
N SER A 224 14.46 -16.95 -31.55
CA SER A 224 15.02 -17.72 -32.67
C SER A 224 14.65 -19.20 -32.60
N HIS A 225 13.93 -19.64 -33.63
CA HIS A 225 13.34 -20.95 -33.97
C HIS A 225 14.24 -22.22 -33.92
N SER A 226 15.21 -22.35 -33.02
CA SER A 226 15.97 -23.61 -32.90
C SER A 226 15.32 -24.54 -31.86
N ASP A 227 14.71 -25.63 -32.33
CA ASP A 227 14.05 -26.71 -31.56
C ASP A 227 14.97 -27.48 -30.57
N HIS A 228 16.21 -27.03 -30.35
CA HIS A 228 17.22 -27.80 -29.64
C HIS A 228 17.38 -27.51 -28.14
N ASP A 229 16.57 -26.63 -27.53
CA ASP A 229 16.88 -26.08 -26.19
C ASP A 229 15.82 -26.36 -25.09
N LEU A 230 15.19 -27.53 -25.13
CA LEU A 230 14.27 -27.99 -24.08
C LEU A 230 14.97 -28.27 -22.73
N ALA A 231 16.28 -28.53 -22.74
CA ALA A 231 17.05 -28.84 -21.52
C ALA A 231 17.41 -27.59 -20.69
N ALA A 232 17.46 -26.39 -21.29
CA ALA A 232 17.81 -25.16 -20.58
C ALA A 232 16.69 -24.62 -19.65
N ARG A 233 15.47 -25.16 -19.74
CA ARG A 233 14.30 -24.69 -18.97
C ARG A 233 14.26 -25.16 -17.51
N CYS A 234 15.15 -26.07 -17.10
CA CYS A 234 15.25 -26.56 -15.71
C CYS A 234 16.44 -25.98 -14.94
N ALA A 235 16.94 -24.81 -15.33
CA ALA A 235 17.97 -24.14 -14.55
C ALA A 235 17.47 -23.87 -13.11
N PRO A 236 18.26 -24.18 -12.07
CA PRO A 236 17.94 -23.80 -10.70
C PRO A 236 17.64 -22.31 -10.62
N LEU A 237 16.65 -21.93 -9.81
CA LEU A 237 16.29 -20.54 -9.57
C LEU A 237 17.50 -19.80 -8.96
N HIS A 238 18.33 -19.22 -9.80
CA HIS A 238 19.45 -18.39 -9.38
C HIS A 238 18.87 -17.06 -8.93
N LEU A 239 18.66 -16.91 -7.62
CA LEU A 239 18.31 -15.63 -7.03
C LEU A 239 19.53 -14.73 -7.15
N PRO A 240 19.51 -13.66 -7.97
CA PRO A 240 20.54 -12.67 -7.85
C PRO A 240 20.51 -12.17 -6.39
N PRO A 241 21.66 -12.02 -5.73
CA PRO A 241 21.70 -11.48 -4.38
C PRO A 241 21.16 -10.04 -4.43
N GLU A 242 19.85 -9.88 -4.22
CA GLU A 242 19.26 -8.57 -4.04
C GLU A 242 19.73 -8.06 -2.68
N PRO A 243 20.54 -7.00 -2.62
CA PRO A 243 21.26 -6.60 -1.41
C PRO A 243 20.35 -6.04 -0.29
N LYS A 244 19.04 -6.26 -0.36
CA LYS A 244 18.03 -5.61 0.50
C LYS A 244 17.21 -6.56 1.37
N LEU A 245 17.13 -7.85 1.05
CA LEU A 245 16.38 -8.80 1.86
C LEU A 245 17.29 -9.58 2.81
N ASN A 246 16.90 -9.68 4.08
CA ASN A 246 17.63 -10.46 5.08
C ASN A 246 17.31 -11.97 4.97
N SER A 247 18.09 -12.82 5.65
CA SER A 247 17.91 -14.28 5.57
C SER A 247 16.51 -14.76 5.98
N LYS A 248 15.86 -14.11 6.95
CA LYS A 248 14.50 -14.45 7.40
C LYS A 248 13.49 -14.19 6.27
N GLN A 249 13.64 -13.06 5.57
CA GLN A 249 12.81 -12.68 4.44
C GLN A 249 13.00 -13.63 3.25
N ILE A 250 14.24 -14.01 2.95
CA ILE A 250 14.54 -15.00 1.91
C ILE A 250 13.92 -16.36 2.25
N MET A 251 14.00 -16.80 3.50
CA MET A 251 13.37 -18.07 3.92
C MET A 251 11.85 -18.06 3.74
N ARG A 252 11.18 -16.93 4.04
CA ARG A 252 9.74 -16.77 3.79
C ARG A 252 9.40 -16.81 2.29
N LEU A 253 10.21 -16.18 1.44
CA LEU A 253 10.07 -16.27 -0.02
C LEU A 253 10.18 -17.71 -0.51
N LEU A 254 11.23 -18.43 -0.11
CA LEU A 254 11.46 -19.82 -0.52
C LEU A 254 10.32 -20.74 -0.06
N ARG A 255 9.80 -20.51 1.15
CA ARG A 255 8.62 -21.22 1.65
C ARG A 255 7.39 -20.94 0.80
N GLY A 256 7.10 -19.67 0.52
CA GLY A 256 5.98 -19.28 -0.34
C GLY A 256 6.08 -19.94 -1.72
N TYR A 257 7.27 -19.87 -2.34
CA TYR A 257 7.57 -20.52 -3.62
C TYR A 257 7.27 -22.03 -3.58
N TRP A 258 7.81 -22.74 -2.59
CA TRP A 258 7.60 -24.18 -2.44
C TRP A 258 6.12 -24.51 -2.21
N SER A 259 5.45 -23.71 -1.38
CA SER A 259 4.05 -23.90 -1.03
C SER A 259 3.15 -23.75 -2.26
N PHE A 260 3.32 -22.68 -3.06
CA PHE A 260 2.55 -22.47 -4.28
C PHE A 260 2.83 -23.53 -5.34
N THR A 261 4.11 -23.84 -5.58
CA THR A 261 4.49 -24.92 -6.50
C THR A 261 3.83 -26.23 -6.07
N SER A 262 3.88 -26.58 -4.78
CA SER A 262 3.25 -27.81 -4.26
C SER A 262 1.73 -27.81 -4.42
N VAL A 263 1.06 -26.67 -4.26
CA VAL A 263 -0.38 -26.55 -4.51
C VAL A 263 -0.68 -26.75 -5.98
N TRP A 264 0.06 -26.10 -6.87
CA TRP A 264 -0.09 -26.26 -8.32
C TRP A 264 0.13 -27.71 -8.77
N GLU A 265 1.17 -28.35 -8.26
CA GLU A 265 1.48 -29.76 -8.53
C GLU A 265 0.33 -30.70 -8.16
N ARG A 266 -0.37 -30.44 -7.06
CA ARG A 266 -1.56 -31.21 -6.70
C ARG A 266 -2.76 -30.87 -7.59
N LEU A 267 -2.95 -29.59 -7.88
CA LEU A 267 -4.07 -29.09 -8.68
C LEU A 267 -4.03 -29.60 -10.13
N ARG A 268 -2.85 -29.61 -10.75
CA ARG A 268 -2.68 -30.12 -12.12
C ARG A 268 -2.93 -31.62 -12.25
N LEU A 269 -2.68 -32.39 -11.18
CA LEU A 269 -2.89 -33.85 -11.16
C LEU A 269 -4.32 -34.23 -10.76
N LYS A 270 -5.02 -33.37 -10.02
CA LYS A 270 -6.36 -33.63 -9.50
C LYS A 270 -7.31 -32.47 -9.82
N PRO A 271 -8.19 -32.64 -10.83
CA PRO A 271 -9.19 -31.65 -11.18
C PRO A 271 -10.08 -31.26 -10.01
N THR A 272 -10.56 -30.02 -10.00
CA THR A 272 -11.60 -29.60 -9.05
C THR A 272 -12.90 -30.38 -9.33
N PRO A 273 -13.64 -30.82 -8.30
CA PRO A 273 -14.91 -31.50 -8.49
C PRO A 273 -15.87 -30.63 -9.31
N LEU A 274 -16.49 -31.22 -10.34
CA LEU A 274 -17.46 -30.52 -11.20
C LEU A 274 -18.85 -30.54 -10.54
N PRO A 275 -19.46 -29.40 -10.19
CA PRO A 275 -20.82 -29.39 -9.66
C PRO A 275 -21.85 -29.73 -10.75
N ARG A 276 -22.93 -30.42 -10.38
CA ARG A 276 -24.03 -30.74 -11.29
C ARG A 276 -25.01 -29.58 -11.41
N ALA A 277 -25.27 -29.12 -12.63
CA ALA A 277 -26.36 -28.17 -12.89
C ALA A 277 -27.74 -28.84 -12.80
N SER A 278 -28.75 -28.04 -12.44
CA SER A 278 -30.14 -28.50 -12.36
C SER A 278 -30.69 -29.04 -13.69
N SER A 279 -30.19 -28.52 -14.81
CA SER A 279 -30.51 -28.95 -16.18
C SER A 279 -29.88 -30.28 -16.58
N CYS A 280 -28.88 -30.76 -15.84
CA CYS A 280 -28.13 -31.98 -16.16
C CYS A 280 -28.67 -33.17 -15.36
N SER A 281 -29.02 -34.27 -16.03
CA SER A 281 -29.40 -35.49 -15.33
C SER A 281 -28.22 -36.05 -14.52
N ALA A 282 -28.50 -36.71 -13.39
CA ALA A 282 -27.47 -37.28 -12.53
C ALA A 282 -26.59 -38.31 -13.29
N GLU A 283 -27.23 -39.17 -14.09
CA GLU A 283 -26.53 -40.18 -14.89
C GLU A 283 -25.64 -39.56 -15.96
N HIS A 284 -26.12 -38.54 -16.69
CA HIS A 284 -25.31 -37.86 -17.70
C HIS A 284 -24.14 -37.10 -17.04
N HIS A 285 -24.38 -36.48 -15.88
CA HIS A 285 -23.35 -35.76 -15.16
C HIS A 285 -22.20 -36.69 -14.73
N GLU A 286 -22.52 -37.80 -14.07
CA GLU A 286 -21.53 -38.74 -13.54
C GLU A 286 -20.78 -39.49 -14.65
N LYS A 287 -21.50 -39.93 -15.71
CA LYS A 287 -20.88 -40.75 -16.76
C LYS A 287 -20.15 -39.94 -17.82
N ILE A 288 -20.61 -38.73 -18.12
CA ILE A 288 -20.12 -37.92 -19.25
C ILE A 288 -19.45 -36.64 -18.76
N CYS A 289 -20.17 -35.74 -18.08
CA CYS A 289 -19.64 -34.41 -17.73
C CYS A 289 -18.39 -34.50 -16.84
N VAL A 290 -18.42 -35.31 -15.78
CA VAL A 290 -17.28 -35.46 -14.86
C VAL A 290 -16.05 -36.01 -15.59
N LYS A 291 -16.21 -37.08 -16.38
CA LYS A 291 -15.09 -37.69 -17.12
C LYS A 291 -14.52 -36.77 -18.19
N ALA A 292 -15.38 -36.05 -18.92
CA ALA A 292 -14.95 -35.09 -19.91
C ALA A 292 -14.21 -33.92 -19.26
N TRP A 293 -14.69 -33.41 -18.12
CA TRP A 293 -13.98 -32.39 -17.34
C TRP A 293 -12.61 -32.85 -16.87
N GLU A 294 -12.50 -34.07 -16.31
CA GLU A 294 -11.22 -34.62 -15.87
C GLU A 294 -10.23 -34.79 -17.04
N HIS A 295 -10.71 -35.28 -18.19
CA HIS A 295 -9.91 -35.46 -19.39
C HIS A 295 -9.38 -34.12 -19.92
N GLU A 296 -10.27 -33.15 -20.17
CA GLU A 296 -9.87 -31.85 -20.71
C GLU A 296 -9.05 -31.03 -19.71
N TRP A 297 -9.25 -31.21 -18.40
CA TRP A 297 -8.39 -30.59 -17.39
C TRP A 297 -6.94 -31.05 -17.51
N LEU A 298 -6.72 -32.36 -17.60
CA LEU A 298 -5.38 -32.93 -17.74
C LEU A 298 -4.74 -32.54 -19.08
N SER A 299 -5.55 -32.53 -20.15
CA SER A 299 -5.15 -32.01 -21.45
C SER A 299 -4.69 -30.56 -21.34
N ALA A 300 -5.54 -29.67 -20.81
CA ALA A 300 -5.28 -28.24 -20.62
C ALA A 300 -4.01 -27.99 -19.80
N CYS A 301 -3.79 -28.71 -18.69
CA CYS A 301 -2.58 -28.58 -17.87
C CYS A 301 -1.28 -28.91 -18.63
N GLY A 302 -1.36 -29.70 -19.71
CA GLY A 302 -0.24 -30.01 -20.61
C GLY A 302 0.03 -28.93 -21.67
N TRP A 303 -0.78 -27.88 -21.76
CA TRP A 303 -0.62 -26.85 -22.80
C TRP A 303 0.64 -26.03 -22.56
N GLN A 304 1.37 -25.76 -23.64
CA GLN A 304 2.63 -25.01 -23.60
C GLN A 304 2.46 -23.62 -22.96
N ARG A 305 1.29 -22.99 -23.11
CA ARG A 305 0.97 -21.72 -22.46
C ARG A 305 0.98 -21.84 -20.94
N ILE A 306 0.33 -22.86 -20.38
CA ILE A 306 0.30 -23.10 -18.92
C ILE A 306 1.68 -23.53 -18.43
N LEU A 307 2.35 -24.43 -19.16
CA LEU A 307 3.71 -24.88 -18.83
C LEU A 307 4.77 -23.77 -18.93
N GLY A 308 4.47 -22.67 -19.63
CA GLY A 308 5.32 -21.49 -19.72
C GLY A 308 5.20 -20.54 -18.53
N ILE A 309 4.14 -20.66 -17.72
CA ILE A 309 3.95 -19.87 -16.51
C ILE A 309 4.74 -20.51 -15.37
N ASN A 310 5.35 -19.68 -14.52
CA ASN A 310 6.11 -20.18 -13.37
C ASN A 310 5.17 -20.89 -12.37
N GLY A 311 5.60 -22.06 -11.86
CA GLY A 311 4.81 -22.86 -10.90
C GLY A 311 4.42 -22.12 -9.61
N ALA A 312 5.14 -21.05 -9.24
CA ALA A 312 4.82 -20.20 -8.10
C ALA A 312 3.79 -19.11 -8.41
N ASP A 313 3.51 -18.80 -9.68
CA ASP A 313 2.43 -17.89 -10.09
C ASP A 313 1.08 -18.62 -10.10
N LEU A 314 0.68 -19.10 -8.93
CA LEU A 314 -0.51 -19.94 -8.78
C LEU A 314 -1.79 -19.23 -9.24
N LEU A 315 -1.92 -17.91 -9.00
CA LEU A 315 -3.11 -17.17 -9.41
C LEU A 315 -3.17 -17.00 -10.94
N GLY A 316 -2.02 -16.74 -11.59
CA GLY A 316 -1.91 -16.69 -13.05
C GLY A 316 -2.17 -18.06 -13.70
N LEU A 317 -1.67 -19.15 -13.08
CA LEU A 317 -1.92 -20.52 -13.54
C LEU A 317 -3.40 -20.89 -13.48
N ILE A 318 -4.10 -20.59 -12.38
CA ILE A 318 -5.54 -20.86 -12.24
C ILE A 318 -6.35 -20.07 -13.28
N GLU A 319 -6.00 -18.80 -13.49
CA GLU A 319 -6.65 -17.97 -14.49
C GLU A 319 -6.41 -18.48 -15.91
N CYS A 320 -5.17 -18.80 -16.25
CA CYS A 320 -4.84 -19.35 -17.57
C CYS A 320 -5.54 -20.69 -17.83
N LEU A 321 -5.64 -21.55 -16.81
CA LEU A 321 -6.37 -22.81 -16.89
C LEU A 321 -7.88 -22.60 -17.12
N ARG A 322 -8.49 -21.66 -16.39
CA ARG A 322 -9.90 -21.29 -16.58
C ARG A 322 -10.15 -20.80 -18.00
N ASP A 323 -9.33 -19.86 -18.49
CA ASP A 323 -9.49 -19.29 -19.81
C ASP A 323 -9.29 -20.35 -20.90
N GLN A 324 -8.36 -21.28 -20.69
CA GLN A 324 -8.11 -22.40 -21.57
C GLN A 324 -9.32 -23.34 -21.66
N LEU A 325 -9.88 -23.75 -20.53
CA LEU A 325 -11.06 -24.61 -20.48
C LEU A 325 -12.32 -23.92 -21.02
N ASN A 326 -12.44 -22.60 -20.83
CA ASN A 326 -13.55 -21.83 -21.38
C ASN A 326 -13.49 -21.73 -22.92
N GLY A 327 -12.29 -21.65 -23.49
CA GLY A 327 -12.05 -21.61 -24.92
C GLY A 327 -12.08 -22.98 -25.61
N ASP A 328 -12.15 -24.07 -24.85
CA ASP A 328 -12.11 -25.44 -25.38
C ASP A 328 -13.44 -25.84 -26.03
N GLU A 329 -13.44 -26.02 -27.35
CA GLU A 329 -14.63 -26.44 -28.12
C GLU A 329 -15.03 -27.89 -27.85
N GLU A 330 -14.07 -28.80 -27.62
CA GLU A 330 -14.40 -30.19 -27.30
C GLU A 330 -15.09 -30.28 -25.94
N LEU A 331 -14.64 -29.49 -24.96
CA LEU A 331 -15.30 -29.39 -23.66
C LEU A 331 -16.74 -28.86 -23.81
N LYS A 332 -16.96 -27.84 -24.66
CA LYS A 332 -18.29 -27.27 -24.93
C LYS A 332 -19.24 -28.30 -25.55
N GLU A 333 -18.74 -29.14 -26.45
CA GLU A 333 -19.56 -30.18 -27.08
C GLU A 333 -19.90 -31.33 -26.12
N LYS A 334 -18.97 -31.71 -25.24
CA LYS A 334 -19.11 -32.89 -24.35
C LYS A 334 -19.89 -32.59 -23.06
N LEU A 335 -19.82 -31.37 -22.52
CA LEU A 335 -20.44 -31.01 -21.25
C LEU A 335 -21.82 -30.37 -21.43
N ASN A 336 -22.71 -30.61 -20.46
CA ASN A 336 -23.87 -29.75 -20.30
C ASN A 336 -23.42 -28.32 -19.97
N ASP A 337 -23.95 -27.32 -20.68
CA ASP A 337 -23.59 -25.90 -20.51
C ASP A 337 -23.63 -25.43 -19.05
N GLY A 338 -24.67 -25.84 -18.30
CA GLY A 338 -24.79 -25.47 -16.89
C GLY A 338 -23.67 -26.07 -16.03
N CYS A 339 -23.30 -27.33 -16.24
CA CYS A 339 -22.20 -27.97 -15.51
C CYS A 339 -20.87 -27.28 -15.84
N ARG A 340 -20.64 -26.93 -17.12
CA ARG A 340 -19.44 -26.22 -17.58
C ARG A 340 -19.29 -24.88 -16.88
N MET A 341 -20.36 -24.07 -16.86
CA MET A 341 -20.35 -22.77 -16.17
C MET A 341 -20.04 -22.94 -14.68
N LEU A 342 -20.67 -23.90 -13.99
CA LEU A 342 -20.38 -24.18 -12.58
C LEU A 342 -18.93 -24.62 -12.33
N GLY A 343 -18.33 -25.38 -13.26
CA GLY A 343 -16.91 -25.75 -13.18
C GLY A 343 -15.97 -24.55 -13.33
N LEU A 344 -16.26 -23.65 -14.28
CA LEU A 344 -15.50 -22.41 -14.50
C LEU A 344 -15.66 -21.44 -13.31
N ASP A 345 -16.87 -21.31 -12.77
CA ASP A 345 -17.14 -20.53 -11.56
C ASP A 345 -16.36 -21.11 -10.36
N GLY A 346 -16.27 -22.44 -10.25
CA GLY A 346 -15.44 -23.10 -9.23
C GLY A 346 -13.95 -22.74 -9.31
N LEU A 347 -13.41 -22.46 -10.50
CA LEU A 347 -12.05 -21.94 -10.67
C LEU A 347 -11.93 -20.47 -10.25
N VAL A 348 -12.95 -19.65 -10.50
CA VAL A 348 -13.01 -18.26 -10.00
C VAL A 348 -13.01 -18.24 -8.47
N GLU A 349 -13.84 -19.07 -7.85
CA GLU A 349 -13.87 -19.25 -6.40
C GLU A 349 -12.54 -19.79 -5.86
N LEU A 350 -11.91 -20.75 -6.55
CA LEU A 350 -10.61 -21.27 -6.16
C LEU A 350 -9.55 -20.16 -6.17
N LYS A 351 -9.50 -19.35 -7.24
CA LYS A 351 -8.59 -18.19 -7.34
C LYS A 351 -8.84 -17.20 -6.19
N ALA A 352 -10.09 -16.87 -5.90
CA ALA A 352 -10.47 -15.97 -4.81
C ALA A 352 -10.03 -16.52 -3.44
N ARG A 353 -10.34 -17.78 -3.13
CA ARG A 353 -9.90 -18.45 -1.90
C ARG A 353 -8.38 -18.51 -1.77
N THR A 354 -7.67 -18.80 -2.86
CA THR A 354 -6.20 -18.79 -2.87
C THR A 354 -5.66 -17.38 -2.62
N LYS A 355 -6.28 -16.34 -3.20
CA LYS A 355 -5.91 -14.94 -2.96
C LYS A 355 -6.10 -14.54 -1.49
N GLU A 356 -7.23 -14.94 -0.89
CA GLU A 356 -7.52 -14.70 0.54
C GLU A 356 -6.58 -15.48 1.46
N GLY A 357 -6.21 -16.71 1.08
CA GLY A 357 -5.30 -17.60 1.82
C GLY A 357 -3.81 -17.37 1.55
N LEU A 358 -3.41 -16.34 0.77
CA LEU A 358 -1.99 -16.08 0.46
C LEU A 358 -1.13 -16.00 1.72
N VAL A 359 -1.69 -15.49 2.82
CA VAL A 359 -1.01 -15.30 4.09
C VAL A 359 -0.44 -16.59 4.67
N ASP A 360 -1.12 -17.72 4.47
CA ASP A 360 -0.72 -19.03 5.01
C ASP A 360 0.53 -19.56 4.32
N HIS A 361 0.79 -19.11 3.08
CA HIS A 361 1.96 -19.55 2.31
C HIS A 361 3.26 -18.88 2.75
N PHE A 362 3.18 -17.71 3.38
CA PHE A 362 4.35 -16.91 3.82
C PHE A 362 4.52 -16.82 5.33
N SER A 363 3.58 -17.37 6.10
CA SER A 363 3.66 -17.36 7.57
C SER A 363 4.74 -18.32 8.07
N ASP A 364 5.41 -17.99 9.18
CA ASP A 364 6.33 -18.92 9.85
C ASP A 364 5.51 -20.10 10.40
N ALA A 365 6.09 -21.30 10.45
CA ALA A 365 5.35 -22.48 10.93
C ALA A 365 5.34 -22.32 12.45
N ALA A 366 4.14 -22.20 13.01
CA ALA A 366 3.95 -22.15 14.45
C ALA A 366 4.55 -23.38 15.14
#